data_AF-A0A2S9GPU1-F1
#
_entry.id   AF-A0A2S9GPU1-F1
#
_cell.length_a   1.000
_cell.length_b   1.000
_cell.length_c   1.000
_cell.angle_alpha   90.00
_cell.angle_beta   90.00
_cell.angle_gamma   90.00
#
_symmetry.space_group_name_H-M   'P 1'
#
loop_
_entity.id
_entity.type
_entity.pdbx_description
1 polymer ?
#
loop_
_entity_poly.entity_id
_entity_poly.type
_entity_poly.pdbx_seq_one_letter_code
_entity_poly.pdbx_strand_id
1 'polypeptide(L)' 'MSTDVVVIHTDGGCRPNPGPGGWGAVLRLRQHVREMCGGEPGETSNNRMELTAPIMALEALTRPVV' A
#
# COMPACT_ATOMS: atom_id res chain seq x y z
N MET A 1 -9.30 -24.62 9.32
CA MET A 1 -9.19 -23.18 9.00
C MET A 1 -8.58 -23.07 7.62
N SER A 2 -9.22 -22.35 6.69
CA SER A 2 -8.61 -22.09 5.38
C SER A 2 -7.46 -21.11 5.58
N THR A 3 -6.23 -21.52 5.26
CA THR A 3 -5.03 -20.68 5.33
C THR A 3 -4.93 -19.83 4.06
N ASP A 4 -5.94 -19.01 3.83
CA ASP A 4 -5.97 -18.09 2.69
C ASP A 4 -5.04 -16.90 2.96
N VAL A 5 -3.81 -17.00 2.45
CA VAL A 5 -2.81 -15.95 2.56
C VAL A 5 -3.08 -14.86 1.52
N VAL A 6 -3.11 -13.61 1.97
CA VAL A 6 -3.07 -12.43 1.09
C VAL A 6 -1.61 -11.99 0.99
N VAL A 7 -1.06 -11.97 -0.22
CA VAL A 7 0.26 -11.42 -0.49
C VAL A 7 0.09 -9.96 -0.88
N ILE A 8 0.80 -9.06 -0.21
CA ILE A 8 0.76 -7.62 -0.47
C ILE A 8 2.15 -7.17 -0.93
N HIS A 9 2.23 -6.56 -2.11
CA HIS A 9 3.40 -5.83 -2.57
C HIS A 9 3.14 -4.35 -2.41
N THR A 10 4.09 -3.61 -1.86
CA THR A 10 3.94 -2.18 -1.56
C THR A 10 5.16 -1.42 -2.06
N ASP A 11 4.94 -0.21 -2.55
CA ASP A 11 5.99 0.74 -2.86
C ASP A 11 5.50 2.17 -2.59
N GLY A 12 6.43 3.07 -2.33
CA GLY A 12 6.12 4.47 -2.08
C GLY A 12 7.32 5.36 -2.38
N GLY A 13 7.06 6.52 -2.95
CA GLY A 13 8.12 7.40 -3.41
C GLY A 13 7.74 8.87 -3.39
N CYS A 14 8.75 9.73 -3.26
CA CYS A 14 8.60 11.17 -3.20
C CYS A 14 9.75 11.85 -3.96
N ARG A 15 9.45 12.84 -4.82
CA ARG A 15 10.48 13.61 -5.55
C ARG A 15 10.11 15.10 -5.73
N PRO A 16 10.95 16.06 -5.28
CA PRO A 16 12.13 15.87 -4.40
C PRO A 16 11.72 15.31 -3.03
N ASN A 17 12.67 15.12 -2.10
CA ASN A 17 12.39 14.56 -0.77
C ASN A 17 12.83 15.55 0.31
N PRO A 18 11.94 16.37 0.89
CA PRO A 18 10.47 16.35 0.73
C PRO A 18 9.96 16.98 -0.58
N GLY A 19 8.73 16.64 -0.95
CA GLY A 19 8.07 17.06 -2.19
C GLY A 19 6.75 16.32 -2.41
N PRO A 20 6.14 16.41 -3.60
CA PRO A 20 4.99 15.58 -3.94
C PRO A 20 5.40 14.10 -3.97
N GLY A 21 4.51 13.23 -3.50
CA GLY A 21 4.77 11.80 -3.41
C GLY A 21 3.54 10.96 -3.64
N GLY A 22 3.78 9.70 -3.96
CA GLY A 22 2.74 8.70 -4.22
C GLY A 22 3.10 7.35 -3.64
N TRP A 23 2.09 6.53 -3.46
CA TRP A 23 2.20 5.18 -2.93
C TRP A 23 1.35 4.23 -3.76
N GLY A 24 1.76 2.96 -3.79
CA GLY A 24 1.06 1.90 -4.51
C GLY A 24 1.08 0.60 -3.72
N ALA A 25 -0.01 -0.17 -3.83
CA ALA A 25 -0.11 -1.51 -3.27
C ALA A 25 -0.84 -2.46 -4.22
N VAL A 26 -0.35 -3.70 -4.28
CA VAL A 26 -0.98 -4.80 -5.02
C VAL A 26 -1.26 -5.94 -4.04
N LEU A 27 -2.54 -6.23 -3.82
CA LEU A 27 -3.01 -7.32 -2.96
C LEU A 27 -3.42 -8.50 -3.83
N ARG A 28 -2.91 -9.69 -3.52
CA ARG A 28 -3.22 -10.92 -4.24
C ARG A 28 -3.75 -11.98 -3.29
N LEU A 29 -4.90 -12.55 -3.63
CA LEU A 29 -5.47 -13.72 -2.99
C LEU A 29 -5.88 -14.73 -4.07
N ARG A 30 -5.14 -15.84 -4.18
CA ARG A 30 -5.32 -16.82 -5.25
C ARG A 30 -5.27 -16.12 -6.63
N GLN A 31 -6.32 -16.25 -7.45
CA GLN A 31 -6.46 -15.55 -8.74
C GLN A 31 -6.92 -14.09 -8.63
N HIS A 32 -7.40 -13.64 -7.47
CA HIS A 32 -7.91 -12.28 -7.31
C HIS A 32 -6.77 -11.31 -7.04
N VAL A 33 -6.76 -10.21 -7.79
CA VAL A 33 -5.81 -9.11 -7.65
C VAL A 33 -6.58 -7.83 -7.43
N ARG A 34 -6.11 -7.02 -6.48
CA ARG A 34 -6.58 -5.66 -6.25
C ARG A 34 -5.38 -4.73 -6.26
N GLU A 35 -5.43 -3.71 -7.10
CA GLU A 35 -4.43 -2.65 -7.17
C GLU A 35 -4.99 -1.40 -6.48
N MET A 36 -4.12 -0.69 -5.77
CA MET A 36 -4.45 0.51 -5.03
C MET A 36 -3.31 1.52 -5.18
N CYS A 37 -3.64 2.79 -5.33
CA CYS A 37 -2.67 3.87 -5.34
C CYS A 37 -3.27 5.14 -4.77
N GLY A 38 -2.40 6.04 -4.33
CA GLY A 38 -2.74 7.38 -3.89
C GLY A 38 -1.49 8.24 -3.82
N GLY A 39 -1.65 9.47 -3.35
CA GLY A 39 -0.51 10.35 -3.18
C GLY A 39 -0.89 11.70 -2.61
N GLU A 40 0.14 12.39 -2.13
CA GLU A 40 0.04 13.71 -1.53
C GLU A 40 0.63 14.74 -2.50
N PRO A 41 -0.19 15.70 -3.00
CA PRO A 41 0.29 16.72 -3.93
C PRO A 41 1.16 17.79 -3.25
N GLY A 42 1.07 17.90 -1.92
CA GLY A 42 1.90 18.79 -1.09
C GLY A 42 3.21 18.15 -0.63
N GLU A 43 3.81 18.68 0.43
CA GLU A 43 5.03 18.11 1.00
C GLU A 43 4.78 16.80 1.74
N THR A 44 5.37 15.72 1.24
CA THR A 44 5.54 14.43 1.91
C THR A 44 7.00 14.00 1.85
N SER A 45 7.32 12.78 2.29
CA SER A 45 8.65 12.19 2.19
C SER A 45 8.60 10.78 1.63
N ASN A 46 9.74 10.28 1.16
CA ASN A 46 9.87 8.91 0.65
C ASN A 46 9.35 7.89 1.69
N ASN A 47 9.88 7.98 2.91
CA ASN A 47 9.54 7.07 4.00
C ASN A 47 8.05 7.17 4.39
N ARG A 48 7.43 8.35 4.32
CA ARG A 48 6.00 8.48 4.59
C ARG A 48 5.19 7.70 3.55
N MET A 49 5.52 7.82 2.27
CA MET A 49 4.83 7.08 1.21
C MET A 49 5.07 5.57 1.29
N GLU A 50 6.31 5.14 1.58
CA GLU A 50 6.63 3.72 1.80
C GLU A 50 5.83 3.10 2.95
N LEU A 51 5.53 3.87 4.01
CA LEU A 51 4.71 3.42 5.13
C LEU A 51 3.20 3.57 4.87
N THR A 52 2.78 4.56 4.09
CA THR A 52 1.37 4.72 3.70
C THR A 52 0.89 3.54 2.87
N ALA A 53 1.69 3.02 1.92
CA ALA A 53 1.31 1.87 1.10
C ALA A 53 0.84 0.64 1.90
N PRO A 54 1.60 0.08 2.86
CA PRO A 54 1.18 -1.06 3.65
C PRO A 54 0.02 -0.73 4.60
N ILE A 55 -0.05 0.47 5.16
CA ILE A 55 -1.19 0.89 6.01
C ILE A 55 -2.49 0.81 5.21
N MET A 56 -2.53 1.47 4.05
CA MET A 56 -3.72 1.51 3.21
C MET A 56 -4.10 0.11 2.68
N ALA A 57 -3.11 -0.74 2.40
CA ALA A 57 -3.36 -2.12 2.01
C ALA A 57 -3.98 -2.96 3.14
N LEU A 58 -3.48 -2.82 4.38
CA LEU A 58 -4.01 -3.52 5.54
C LEU A 58 -5.41 -3.04 5.93
N GLU A 59 -5.67 -1.73 5.86
CA GLU A 59 -7.02 -1.17 6.10
C GLU A 59 -8.06 -1.63 5.08
N ALA A 60 -7.63 -2.01 3.88
CA ALA A 60 -8.50 -2.53 2.83
C ALA A 60 -8.92 -4.00 3.03
N LEU A 61 -8.31 -4.72 3.98
CA LEU A 61 -8.66 -6.10 4.28
C LEU A 61 -9.99 -6.15 5.03
N THR A 62 -10.91 -6.99 4.54
CA THR A 62 -12.28 -7.11 5.08
C THR A 62 -12.45 -8.28 6.05
N ARG A 63 -11.38 -9.02 6.32
CA ARG A 63 -11.36 -10.18 7.23
C ARG A 63 -10.25 -10.01 8.25
N PRO A 64 -10.42 -10.49 9.49
CA PRO A 64 -9.38 -10.45 10.50
C PRO A 64 -8.08 -11.09 10.01
N VAL A 65 -6.97 -10.40 10.26
CA VAL A 65 -5.61 -10.92 10.14
C VAL A 65 -5.15 -11.40 11.51
N VAL A 66 -4.45 -12.53 11.55
CA VAL A 66 -3.94 -13.17 12.78
C VAL A 66 -2.42 -13.24 12.68
#